data_AF-A0A3N5U5N6-F1
#
_entry.id   AF-A0A3N5U5N6-F1
#
_cell.length_a   1.000
_cell.length_b   1.000
_cell.length_c   1.000
_cell.angle_alpha   90.00
_cell.angle_beta   90.00
_cell.angle_gamma   90.00
#
_symmetry.space_group_name_H-M   'P 1'
#
loop_
_entity.id
_entity.type
_entity.pdbx_description
1 polymer ?
#
loop_
_entity_poly.entity_id
_entity_poly.type
_entity_poly.pdbx_seq_one_letter_code
_entity_poly.pdbx_strand_id
1 'polypeptide(L)'
;MKKYMTLILVGIILVLAATLVGVLTFMKNQPPQQRAFEPLVEIKPLEPDSELWGQNFPNQWSTLQKTATNNVDTTYGGSSQFSWLERDPRQVILFAGYPFSKDYNDDRGHANALEDVRNTERLNLNPDDPKRTPATCYSCKSSNNPALWDEMGMAEYDKMSFMEIGARIEEPIGCANCHEAGTLRLIVTNPALDEALKAQGKDWTTFTRQEMRTVVCANCHVEYYFKGDGKYLTFPWAKGTKIDEIVSYYEESGFKDWEYPEAGTPMLKAQHPEYEFFTAD
;
A
#
# COMPACT_ATOMS: atom_id res chain seq x y z
N MET A 1 -32.76 21.06 49.63
CA MET A 1 -32.87 20.19 48.43
C MET A 1 -31.71 20.39 47.44
N LYS A 2 -31.41 21.60 46.95
CA LYS A 2 -30.29 21.85 46.02
C LYS A 2 -28.91 21.33 46.50
N LYS A 3 -28.54 21.56 47.76
CA LYS A 3 -27.24 21.12 48.32
C LYS A 3 -27.05 19.59 48.33
N TYR A 4 -28.12 18.86 48.65
CA TYR A 4 -28.11 17.39 48.61
C TYR A 4 -28.10 16.87 47.17
N MET A 5 -28.80 17.54 46.25
CA MET A 5 -28.81 17.19 44.84
C MET A 5 -27.42 17.39 44.19
N THR A 6 -26.70 18.46 44.55
CA THR A 6 -25.30 18.67 44.11
C THR A 6 -24.38 17.59 44.67
N LEU A 7 -24.51 17.23 45.95
CA LEU A 7 -23.70 16.15 46.55
C LEU A 7 -23.97 14.79 45.91
N ILE A 8 -25.23 14.49 45.57
CA ILE A 8 -25.62 13.25 44.88
C ILE A 8 -25.03 13.23 43.46
N LEU A 9 -25.14 14.33 42.70
CA LEU A 9 -24.56 14.44 41.35
C LEU A 9 -23.03 14.29 41.35
N VAL A 10 -22.34 14.95 42.28
CA VAL A 10 -20.89 14.80 42.43
C VAL A 10 -20.51 13.36 42.80
N GLY A 11 -21.28 12.72 43.69
CA GLY A 11 -21.10 11.31 44.02
C GLY A 11 -21.25 10.38 42.81
N ILE A 12 -22.29 10.60 41.99
CA ILE A 12 -22.51 9.82 40.76
C ILE A 12 -21.37 10.03 39.76
N ILE A 13 -20.93 11.26 39.55
CA ILE A 13 -19.82 11.57 38.62
C ILE A 13 -18.53 10.90 39.08
N LEU A 14 -18.21 10.93 40.38
CA LEU A 14 -17.02 10.27 40.92
C LEU A 14 -17.08 8.76 40.75
N VAL A 15 -18.26 8.15 40.96
CA VAL A 15 -18.45 6.71 40.74
C VAL A 15 -18.29 6.36 39.26
N LEU A 16 -18.88 7.14 38.35
CA LEU A 16 -18.77 6.92 36.90
C LEU A 16 -17.34 7.13 36.39
N ALA A 17 -16.62 8.11 36.92
CA ALA A 17 -15.21 8.33 36.58
C ALA A 17 -14.33 7.18 37.07
N ALA A 18 -14.56 6.72 38.31
CA ALA A 18 -13.82 5.59 38.88
C ALA A 18 -14.10 4.28 38.12
N THR A 19 -15.35 4.01 37.73
CA THR A 19 -15.68 2.84 36.91
C THR A 19 -15.09 2.94 35.52
N LEU A 20 -15.13 4.11 34.87
CA LEU A 20 -14.51 4.30 33.56
C LEU A 20 -12.99 4.07 33.61
N VAL A 21 -12.29 4.65 34.60
CA VAL A 21 -10.85 4.42 34.80
C VAL A 21 -10.57 2.94 35.08
N GLY A 22 -11.40 2.29 35.90
CA GLY A 22 -11.29 0.86 36.18
C GLY A 22 -11.44 0.00 34.93
N VAL A 23 -12.44 0.29 34.09
CA VAL A 23 -12.67 -0.41 32.82
C VAL A 23 -11.53 -0.17 31.83
N LEU A 24 -11.08 1.08 31.65
CA LEU A 24 -9.97 1.39 30.75
C LEU A 24 -8.67 0.74 31.20
N THR A 25 -8.40 0.71 32.51
CA THR A 25 -7.22 0.03 33.07
C THR A 25 -7.32 -1.48 32.90
N PHE A 26 -8.50 -2.06 33.11
CA PHE A 26 -8.77 -3.47 32.86
C PHE A 26 -8.59 -3.83 31.39
N MET A 27 -9.14 -3.04 30.47
CA MET A 27 -9.00 -3.24 29.02
C MET A 27 -7.53 -3.11 28.57
N LYS A 28 -6.79 -2.12 29.09
CA LYS A 28 -5.35 -1.95 28.80
C LYS A 28 -4.51 -3.12 29.30
N ASN A 29 -4.93 -3.76 30.40
CA ASN A 29 -4.23 -4.88 31.02
C ASN A 29 -4.79 -6.26 30.62
N GLN A 30 -5.75 -6.32 29.67
CA GLN A 30 -6.16 -7.59 29.10
C GLN A 30 -4.95 -8.19 28.37
N PRO A 31 -4.56 -9.44 28.67
CA PRO A 31 -3.58 -10.11 27.84
C PRO A 31 -4.11 -10.14 26.40
N PRO A 32 -3.25 -9.94 25.38
CA PRO A 32 -3.66 -10.10 24.00
C PRO A 32 -4.38 -11.44 23.85
N GLN A 33 -5.49 -11.47 23.10
CA GLN A 33 -6.27 -12.70 22.93
C GLN A 33 -5.31 -13.85 22.61
N GLN A 34 -5.26 -14.84 23.50
CA GLN A 34 -4.42 -16.01 23.30
C GLN A 34 -4.82 -16.63 21.96
N ARG A 35 -3.89 -16.61 21.02
CA ARG A 35 -4.06 -17.31 19.75
C ARG A 35 -4.31 -18.79 20.06
N ALA A 36 -5.00 -19.48 19.18
CA ALA A 36 -5.27 -20.91 19.32
C ALA A 36 -4.00 -21.80 19.32
N PHE A 37 -2.81 -21.21 19.14
CA PHE A 37 -1.52 -21.89 19.17
C PHE A 37 -0.45 -20.96 19.74
N GLU A 38 0.53 -21.55 20.43
CA GLU A 38 1.73 -20.86 20.91
C GLU A 38 2.72 -20.66 19.74
N PRO A 39 3.26 -19.44 19.52
CA PRO A 39 4.24 -19.21 18.47
C PRO A 39 5.55 -19.94 18.78
N LEU A 40 6.14 -20.55 17.75
CA LEU A 40 7.47 -21.18 17.80
C LEU A 40 8.58 -20.12 17.86
N VAL A 41 8.38 -18.99 17.19
CA VAL A 41 9.31 -17.85 17.17
C VAL A 41 8.59 -16.54 17.40
N GLU A 42 9.24 -15.59 18.06
CA GLU A 42 8.71 -14.24 18.20
C GLU A 42 8.84 -13.49 16.87
N ILE A 43 7.75 -12.89 16.42
CA ILE A 43 7.72 -12.00 15.25
C ILE A 43 7.73 -10.57 15.76
N LYS A 44 8.79 -9.83 15.42
CA LYS A 44 8.91 -8.42 15.80
C LYS A 44 7.89 -7.55 15.07
N PRO A 45 7.50 -6.39 15.62
CA PRO A 45 6.75 -5.39 14.86
C PRO A 45 7.44 -5.08 13.54
N LEU A 46 6.67 -5.04 12.46
CA LEU A 46 7.12 -4.71 11.10
C LEU A 46 8.24 -5.63 10.55
N GLU A 47 8.34 -6.87 11.05
CA GLU A 47 9.30 -7.88 10.59
C GLU A 47 9.12 -8.19 9.08
N PRO A 48 10.07 -7.82 8.20
CA PRO A 48 9.90 -7.99 6.76
C PRO A 48 10.07 -9.43 6.27
N ASP A 49 10.91 -10.24 6.94
CA ASP A 49 11.26 -11.60 6.49
C ASP A 49 10.08 -12.56 6.68
N SER A 50 9.39 -12.86 5.59
CA SER A 50 8.21 -13.73 5.60
C SER A 50 8.53 -15.20 5.91
N GLU A 51 9.77 -15.65 5.78
CA GLU A 51 10.20 -16.98 6.20
C GLU A 51 10.12 -17.12 7.73
N LEU A 52 10.52 -16.07 8.48
CA LEU A 52 10.39 -16.05 9.94
C LEU A 52 8.92 -16.17 10.38
N TRP A 53 8.00 -15.47 9.69
CA TRP A 53 6.55 -15.66 9.90
C TRP A 53 6.13 -17.10 9.57
N GLY A 54 6.67 -17.67 8.49
CA GLY A 54 6.38 -19.02 8.03
C GLY A 54 6.69 -20.14 9.02
N GLN A 55 7.62 -19.92 9.95
CA GLN A 55 7.87 -20.87 11.05
C GLN A 55 6.64 -21.02 11.95
N ASN A 56 5.90 -19.94 12.19
CA ASN A 56 4.64 -19.97 12.93
C ASN A 56 3.43 -20.32 12.04
N PHE A 57 3.51 -20.04 10.73
CA PHE A 57 2.40 -20.14 9.77
C PHE A 57 2.77 -20.95 8.51
N PRO A 58 3.15 -22.23 8.64
CA PRO A 58 3.73 -23.00 7.53
C PRO A 58 2.76 -23.17 6.35
N ASN A 59 1.45 -23.24 6.61
CA ASN A 59 0.44 -23.36 5.56
C ASN A 59 0.34 -22.07 4.74
N GLN A 60 0.25 -20.91 5.41
CA GLN A 60 0.18 -19.62 4.74
C GLN A 60 1.46 -19.32 3.97
N TRP A 61 2.62 -19.60 4.59
CA TRP A 61 3.92 -19.44 3.95
C TRP A 61 4.07 -20.30 2.70
N SER A 62 3.77 -21.60 2.80
CA SER A 62 3.84 -22.50 1.63
C SER A 62 2.89 -22.07 0.49
N THR A 63 1.76 -21.42 0.79
CA THR A 63 0.90 -20.84 -0.25
C THR A 63 1.46 -19.56 -0.85
N LEU A 64 2.10 -18.69 -0.05
CA LEU A 64 2.76 -17.48 -0.55
C LEU A 64 3.92 -17.84 -1.49
N GLN A 65 4.71 -18.86 -1.16
CA GLN A 65 5.83 -19.32 -1.99
C GLN A 65 5.40 -19.80 -3.39
N LYS A 66 4.15 -20.26 -3.57
CA LYS A 66 3.64 -20.63 -4.90
C LYS A 66 3.58 -19.45 -5.87
N THR A 67 3.57 -18.21 -5.37
CA THR A 67 3.58 -17.01 -6.22
C THR A 67 4.89 -16.84 -7.00
N ALA A 68 5.98 -17.50 -6.59
CA ALA A 68 7.25 -17.46 -7.31
C ALA A 68 7.21 -18.22 -8.65
N THR A 69 6.41 -19.30 -8.74
CA THR A 69 6.49 -20.27 -9.84
C THR A 69 5.17 -20.51 -10.57
N ASN A 70 4.06 -19.93 -10.11
CA ASN A 70 2.79 -20.06 -10.80
C ASN A 70 2.75 -19.16 -12.04
N ASN A 71 3.39 -19.62 -13.13
CA ASN A 71 3.54 -18.92 -14.42
C ASN A 71 2.65 -19.58 -15.48
N VAL A 72 1.34 -19.34 -15.41
CA VAL A 72 0.33 -19.98 -16.26
C VAL A 72 -0.50 -18.91 -16.96
N ASP A 73 -0.46 -18.92 -18.29
CA ASP A 73 -1.26 -18.00 -19.09
C ASP A 73 -2.70 -18.47 -19.23
N THR A 74 -3.59 -17.49 -19.19
CA THR A 74 -5.02 -17.63 -19.47
C THR A 74 -5.35 -16.97 -20.81
N THR A 75 -6.62 -16.93 -21.18
CA THR A 75 -7.05 -16.28 -22.43
C THR A 75 -6.66 -14.80 -22.48
N TYR A 76 -6.78 -14.07 -21.36
CA TYR A 76 -6.70 -12.61 -21.36
C TYR A 76 -5.48 -12.05 -20.63
N GLY A 77 -4.87 -12.78 -19.71
CA GLY A 77 -3.64 -12.41 -19.02
C GLY A 77 -2.95 -13.68 -18.55
N GLY A 78 -2.22 -13.64 -17.46
CA GLY A 78 -1.51 -14.81 -17.00
C GLY A 78 -0.49 -14.48 -15.93
N SER A 79 0.68 -15.08 -16.07
CA SER A 79 1.82 -14.83 -15.21
C SER A 79 3.13 -15.26 -15.87
N SER A 80 3.16 -15.40 -17.20
CA SER A 80 4.38 -15.72 -17.95
C SER A 80 5.28 -14.52 -18.22
N GLN A 81 4.89 -13.31 -17.77
CA GLN A 81 5.64 -12.07 -17.98
C GLN A 81 5.77 -11.69 -19.47
N PHE A 82 4.81 -12.06 -20.31
CA PHE A 82 4.83 -11.64 -21.72
C PHE A 82 4.73 -10.11 -21.85
N SER A 83 5.25 -9.56 -22.95
CA SER A 83 5.19 -8.12 -23.19
C SER A 83 3.83 -7.68 -23.70
N TRP A 84 3.21 -6.72 -23.00
CA TRP A 84 2.00 -6.05 -23.47
C TRP A 84 2.28 -5.15 -24.67
N LEU A 85 3.51 -4.64 -24.80
CA LEU A 85 3.94 -3.85 -25.95
C LEU A 85 4.03 -4.69 -27.22
N GLU A 86 4.45 -5.96 -27.11
CA GLU A 86 4.46 -6.90 -28.24
C GLU A 86 3.04 -7.36 -28.58
N ARG A 87 2.20 -7.64 -27.56
CA ARG A 87 0.82 -8.10 -27.74
C ARG A 87 -0.09 -7.00 -28.32
N ASP A 88 0.12 -5.75 -27.94
CA ASP A 88 -0.56 -4.60 -28.52
C ASP A 88 0.44 -3.44 -28.79
N PRO A 89 1.06 -3.41 -29.98
CA PRO A 89 2.06 -2.38 -30.35
C PRO A 89 1.52 -0.95 -30.36
N ARG A 90 0.20 -0.75 -30.34
CA ARG A 90 -0.39 0.60 -30.20
C ARG A 90 -0.01 1.23 -28.87
N GLN A 91 0.28 0.44 -27.84
CA GLN A 91 0.72 0.95 -26.54
C GLN A 91 2.07 1.67 -26.62
N VAL A 92 2.97 1.26 -27.52
CA VAL A 92 4.23 1.99 -27.76
C VAL A 92 3.96 3.41 -28.25
N ILE A 93 2.95 3.56 -29.12
CA ILE A 93 2.51 4.86 -29.63
C ILE A 93 1.84 5.66 -28.51
N LEU A 94 0.86 5.06 -27.82
CA LEU A 94 0.09 5.73 -26.76
C LEU A 94 0.97 6.21 -25.60
N PHE A 95 2.05 5.50 -25.28
CA PHE A 95 3.01 5.86 -24.23
C PHE A 95 4.24 6.60 -24.76
N ALA A 96 4.24 7.08 -26.00
CA ALA A 96 5.39 7.79 -26.56
C ALA A 96 5.85 8.91 -25.61
N GLY A 97 7.16 8.96 -25.36
CA GLY A 97 7.77 9.90 -24.42
C GLY A 97 7.67 9.52 -22.94
N TYR A 98 7.05 8.39 -22.61
CA TYR A 98 6.88 7.90 -21.23
C TYR A 98 7.55 6.53 -21.02
N PRO A 99 8.09 6.21 -19.82
CA PRO A 99 8.86 4.97 -19.61
C PRO A 99 8.11 3.68 -19.99
N PHE A 100 6.79 3.67 -19.89
CA PHE A 100 5.96 2.52 -20.28
C PHE A 100 6.05 2.15 -21.78
N SER A 101 6.54 3.04 -22.65
CA SER A 101 6.79 2.68 -24.06
C SER A 101 8.05 1.84 -24.25
N LYS A 102 8.89 1.69 -23.21
CA LYS A 102 10.13 0.90 -23.25
C LYS A 102 9.87 -0.54 -22.82
N ASP A 103 9.15 -0.70 -21.70
CA ASP A 103 8.89 -2.01 -21.12
C ASP A 103 7.60 -2.00 -20.30
N TYR A 104 6.70 -2.93 -20.63
CA TYR A 104 5.43 -3.14 -19.96
C TYR A 104 4.98 -4.58 -20.18
N ASN A 105 5.06 -5.38 -19.12
CA ASN A 105 4.86 -6.82 -19.16
C ASN A 105 3.68 -7.22 -18.27
N ASP A 106 3.13 -8.40 -18.54
CA ASP A 106 2.14 -9.03 -17.69
C ASP A 106 2.68 -9.20 -16.27
N ASP A 107 1.82 -8.94 -15.28
CA ASP A 107 2.18 -9.13 -13.89
C ASP A 107 2.30 -10.62 -13.56
N ARG A 108 3.07 -10.92 -12.51
CA ARG A 108 3.21 -12.27 -11.97
C ARG A 108 3.21 -12.21 -10.45
N GLY A 109 3.31 -13.38 -9.83
CA GLY A 109 3.09 -13.49 -8.39
C GLY A 109 4.07 -12.67 -7.54
N HIS A 110 3.57 -12.21 -6.38
CA HIS A 110 4.21 -11.29 -5.44
C HIS A 110 5.68 -11.58 -5.10
N ALA A 111 6.09 -12.86 -5.02
CA ALA A 111 7.48 -13.23 -4.76
C ALA A 111 8.47 -12.67 -5.81
N ASN A 112 8.00 -12.38 -7.03
CA ASN A 112 8.82 -11.85 -8.11
C ASN A 112 8.88 -10.31 -8.14
N ALA A 113 8.16 -9.60 -7.26
CA ALA A 113 8.00 -8.15 -7.34
C ALA A 113 9.34 -7.38 -7.34
N LEU A 114 10.34 -7.84 -6.57
CA LEU A 114 11.67 -7.23 -6.54
C LEU A 114 12.48 -7.54 -7.79
N GLU A 115 12.42 -8.77 -8.29
CA GLU A 115 13.11 -9.15 -9.53
C GLU A 115 12.58 -8.30 -10.70
N ASP A 116 11.25 -8.21 -10.82
CA ASP A 116 10.60 -7.53 -11.93
C ASP A 116 10.81 -6.02 -11.90
N VAL A 117 10.69 -5.40 -10.72
CA VAL A 117 10.91 -3.95 -10.61
C VAL A 117 12.37 -3.57 -10.84
N ARG A 118 13.34 -4.46 -10.54
CA ARG A 118 14.77 -4.20 -10.75
C ARG A 118 15.21 -4.43 -12.20
N ASN A 119 14.53 -5.32 -12.91
CA ASN A 119 14.90 -5.70 -14.27
C ASN A 119 14.16 -4.90 -15.36
N THR A 120 13.10 -4.17 -15.01
CA THR A 120 12.33 -3.42 -16.01
C THR A 120 13.13 -2.29 -16.66
N GLU A 121 12.98 -2.14 -17.98
CA GLU A 121 13.67 -1.08 -18.74
C GLU A 121 13.07 0.32 -18.53
N ARG A 122 11.99 0.41 -17.73
CA ARG A 122 11.39 1.69 -17.35
C ARG A 122 12.28 2.52 -16.43
N LEU A 123 13.20 1.89 -15.71
CA LEU A 123 14.01 2.56 -14.71
C LEU A 123 15.01 3.54 -15.34
N ASN A 124 15.12 4.73 -14.75
CA ASN A 124 16.23 5.63 -14.95
C ASN A 124 17.15 5.59 -13.72
N LEU A 125 18.23 4.82 -13.82
CA LEU A 125 19.18 4.60 -12.73
C LEU A 125 20.37 5.57 -12.76
N ASN A 126 20.35 6.60 -13.60
CA ASN A 126 21.41 7.60 -13.60
C ASN A 126 21.24 8.53 -12.38
N PRO A 127 22.15 8.50 -11.38
CA PRO A 127 22.02 9.33 -10.18
C PRO A 127 22.09 10.84 -10.47
N ASP A 128 22.74 11.22 -11.58
CA ASP A 128 22.93 12.61 -11.97
C ASP A 128 21.73 13.18 -12.77
N ASP A 129 20.78 12.33 -13.15
CA ASP A 129 19.58 12.77 -13.87
C ASP A 129 18.52 13.28 -12.89
N PRO A 130 18.00 14.51 -13.03
CA PRO A 130 16.87 14.98 -12.25
C PRO A 130 15.60 14.15 -12.46
N LYS A 131 15.50 13.40 -13.57
CA LYS A 131 14.43 12.45 -13.90
C LYS A 131 14.77 11.01 -13.52
N ARG A 132 15.77 10.78 -12.66
CA ARG A 132 16.04 9.45 -12.09
C ARG A 132 14.81 8.88 -11.42
N THR A 133 14.67 7.56 -11.40
CA THR A 133 13.55 6.90 -10.76
C THR A 133 13.57 7.20 -9.25
N PRO A 134 12.44 7.67 -8.66
CA PRO A 134 12.36 7.90 -7.22
C PRO A 134 12.18 6.58 -6.45
N ALA A 135 12.52 6.61 -5.16
CA ALA A 135 12.30 5.53 -4.21
C ALA A 135 10.82 5.13 -4.10
N THR A 136 9.90 6.05 -4.39
CA THR A 136 8.45 5.82 -4.46
C THR A 136 8.08 4.61 -5.33
N CYS A 137 8.85 4.28 -6.36
CA CYS A 137 8.60 3.10 -7.19
C CYS A 137 8.71 1.77 -6.43
N TYR A 138 9.38 1.74 -5.28
CA TYR A 138 9.43 0.58 -4.39
C TYR A 138 8.25 0.49 -3.41
N SER A 139 7.46 1.56 -3.22
CA SER A 139 6.42 1.63 -2.17
C SER A 139 5.44 0.45 -2.19
N CYS A 140 5.18 -0.11 -3.37
CA CYS A 140 4.28 -1.25 -3.57
C CYS A 140 5.02 -2.53 -3.99
N LYS A 141 6.26 -2.76 -3.49
CA LYS A 141 7.13 -3.86 -3.96
C LYS A 141 7.81 -4.69 -2.86
N SER A 142 7.79 -4.24 -1.61
CA SER A 142 8.58 -4.87 -0.54
C SER A 142 7.88 -4.88 0.81
N SER A 143 8.09 -5.95 1.58
CA SER A 143 7.71 -6.02 3.00
C SER A 143 8.64 -5.23 3.93
N ASN A 144 9.77 -4.71 3.44
CA ASN A 144 10.63 -3.79 4.20
C ASN A 144 9.99 -2.40 4.37
N ASN A 145 9.12 -1.99 3.44
CA ASN A 145 8.61 -0.63 3.38
C ASN A 145 7.89 -0.15 4.66
N PRO A 146 7.04 -0.95 5.33
CA PRO A 146 6.41 -0.52 6.58
C PRO A 146 7.41 -0.08 7.65
N ALA A 147 8.50 -0.84 7.84
CA ALA A 147 9.56 -0.47 8.78
C ALA A 147 10.34 0.77 8.32
N LEU A 148 10.62 0.88 7.01
CA LEU A 148 11.31 2.04 6.45
C LEU A 148 10.47 3.33 6.59
N TRP A 149 9.16 3.26 6.36
CA TRP A 149 8.26 4.39 6.58
C TRP A 149 8.12 4.76 8.04
N ASP A 150 8.09 3.79 8.96
CA ASP A 150 8.09 4.04 10.41
C ASP A 150 9.38 4.73 10.87
N GLU A 151 10.53 4.34 10.31
CA GLU A 151 11.83 4.90 10.66
C GLU A 151 12.04 6.33 10.13
N MET A 152 11.77 6.58 8.84
CA MET A 152 12.15 7.84 8.18
C MET A 152 10.97 8.71 7.74
N GLY A 153 9.76 8.17 7.72
CA GLY A 153 8.57 8.81 7.15
C GLY A 153 8.50 8.72 5.63
N MET A 154 7.27 8.63 5.10
CA MET A 154 7.03 8.49 3.64
C MET A 154 7.59 9.65 2.82
N ALA A 155 7.55 10.88 3.34
CA ALA A 155 8.05 12.05 2.61
C ALA A 155 9.57 12.05 2.40
N GLU A 156 10.35 11.52 3.35
CA GLU A 156 11.80 11.38 3.17
C GLU A 156 12.11 10.13 2.36
N TYR A 157 11.39 9.03 2.59
CA TYR A 157 11.48 7.82 1.77
C TYR A 157 11.31 8.14 0.28
N ASP A 158 10.23 8.82 -0.11
CA ASP A 158 9.87 9.07 -1.52
C ASP A 158 10.86 9.98 -2.26
N LYS A 159 11.52 10.90 -1.55
CA LYS A 159 12.52 11.81 -2.12
C LYS A 159 13.83 11.12 -2.49
N MET A 160 14.14 9.99 -1.87
CA MET A 160 15.34 9.23 -2.17
C MET A 160 15.29 8.71 -3.61
N SER A 161 16.44 8.38 -4.18
CA SER A 161 16.48 7.66 -5.44
C SER A 161 16.12 6.19 -5.25
N PHE A 162 15.63 5.57 -6.33
CA PHE A 162 15.41 4.12 -6.39
C PHE A 162 16.67 3.33 -6.00
N MET A 163 17.85 3.78 -6.40
CA MET A 163 19.10 3.10 -6.07
C MET A 163 19.44 3.16 -4.57
N GLU A 164 19.30 4.34 -3.95
CA GLU A 164 19.65 4.53 -2.54
C GLU A 164 18.77 3.68 -1.62
N ILE A 165 17.45 3.71 -1.83
CA ILE A 165 16.54 2.91 -1.00
C ILE A 165 16.65 1.42 -1.32
N GLY A 166 16.99 1.06 -2.56
CA GLY A 166 17.15 -0.33 -3.00
C GLY A 166 18.19 -1.09 -2.19
N ALA A 167 19.19 -0.41 -1.62
CA ALA A 167 20.19 -0.99 -0.72
C ALA A 167 19.62 -1.43 0.65
N ARG A 168 18.39 -1.00 0.98
CA ARG A 168 17.66 -1.33 2.21
C ARG A 168 16.45 -2.24 1.97
N ILE A 169 16.27 -2.72 0.74
CA ILE A 169 15.14 -3.55 0.32
C ILE A 169 15.67 -4.95 0.00
N GLU A 170 15.27 -5.91 0.80
CA GLU A 170 15.76 -7.28 0.76
C GLU A 170 14.63 -8.25 0.44
N GLU A 171 13.44 -7.99 0.99
CA GLU A 171 12.30 -8.88 0.99
C GLU A 171 11.22 -8.43 0.00
N PRO A 172 10.66 -9.34 -0.82
CA PRO A 172 9.53 -9.02 -1.69
C PRO A 172 8.25 -8.78 -0.89
N ILE A 173 7.14 -8.56 -1.60
CA ILE A 173 5.84 -8.40 -0.97
C ILE A 173 5.52 -9.66 -0.13
N GLY A 174 5.19 -9.44 1.15
CA GLY A 174 5.13 -10.49 2.15
C GLY A 174 4.19 -10.22 3.31
N CYS A 175 4.36 -10.95 4.41
CA CYS A 175 3.43 -10.95 5.55
C CYS A 175 3.21 -9.56 6.14
N ALA A 176 4.30 -8.81 6.36
CA ALA A 176 4.26 -7.49 6.97
C ALA A 176 3.54 -6.41 6.13
N ASN A 177 3.32 -6.62 4.84
CA ASN A 177 2.53 -5.68 4.04
C ASN A 177 1.05 -5.66 4.43
N CYS A 178 0.54 -6.75 5.02
CA CYS A 178 -0.89 -6.93 5.27
C CYS A 178 -1.23 -7.31 6.71
N HIS A 179 -0.28 -7.77 7.52
CA HIS A 179 -0.53 -8.32 8.86
C HIS A 179 0.24 -7.61 9.96
N GLU A 180 -0.46 -7.31 11.06
CA GLU A 180 0.14 -6.83 12.30
C GLU A 180 0.81 -7.98 13.07
N ALA A 181 2.06 -7.80 13.49
CA ALA A 181 2.72 -8.75 14.38
C ALA A 181 1.95 -8.86 15.71
N GLY A 182 2.01 -10.02 16.39
CA GLY A 182 1.29 -10.23 17.65
C GLY A 182 -0.22 -10.51 17.53
N THR A 183 -0.95 -9.86 16.62
CA THR A 183 -2.41 -10.10 16.44
C THR A 183 -2.80 -10.80 15.13
N LEU A 184 -1.98 -10.69 14.07
CA LEU A 184 -2.28 -11.07 12.67
C LEU A 184 -3.47 -10.33 12.07
N ARG A 185 -3.95 -9.27 12.71
CA ARG A 185 -5.02 -8.44 12.17
C ARG A 185 -4.57 -7.88 10.82
N LEU A 186 -5.51 -7.83 9.89
CA LEU A 186 -5.31 -7.15 8.60
C LEU A 186 -5.14 -5.65 8.84
N ILE A 187 -4.12 -5.04 8.23
CA ILE A 187 -3.77 -3.64 8.44
C ILE A 187 -3.54 -2.91 7.12
N VAL A 188 -3.81 -1.61 7.14
CA VAL A 188 -3.28 -0.67 6.16
C VAL A 188 -1.85 -0.33 6.56
N THR A 189 -0.91 -0.51 5.64
CA THR A 189 0.52 -0.26 5.88
C THR A 189 1.07 0.85 5.00
N ASN A 190 0.49 1.07 3.83
CA ASN A 190 0.88 2.14 2.94
C ASN A 190 0.30 3.48 3.43
N PRO A 191 1.13 4.47 3.81
CA PRO A 191 0.61 5.74 4.32
C PRO A 191 -0.25 6.49 3.28
N ALA A 192 0.02 6.32 1.98
CA ALA A 192 -0.81 6.92 0.93
C ALA A 192 -2.25 6.38 0.93
N LEU A 193 -2.45 5.10 1.27
CA LEU A 193 -3.79 4.52 1.42
C LEU A 193 -4.53 5.13 2.62
N ASP A 194 -3.85 5.21 3.75
CA ASP A 194 -4.41 5.79 4.98
C ASP A 194 -4.81 7.25 4.77
N GLU A 195 -3.95 8.05 4.12
CA GLU A 195 -4.26 9.42 3.73
C GLU A 195 -5.46 9.52 2.77
N ALA A 196 -5.52 8.65 1.77
CA ALA A 196 -6.60 8.64 0.79
C ALA A 196 -7.96 8.27 1.41
N LEU A 197 -7.97 7.28 2.32
CA LEU A 197 -9.18 6.92 3.08
C LEU A 197 -9.61 8.06 4.01
N LYS A 198 -8.67 8.69 4.71
CA LYS A 198 -8.94 9.87 5.55
C LYS A 198 -9.48 11.05 4.75
N ALA A 199 -9.00 11.27 3.53
CA ALA A 199 -9.53 12.29 2.63
C ALA A 199 -11.01 12.06 2.27
N GLN A 200 -11.46 10.80 2.28
CA GLN A 200 -12.87 10.42 2.13
C GLN A 200 -13.64 10.40 3.47
N GLY A 201 -13.03 10.82 4.58
CA GLY A 201 -13.63 10.74 5.92
C GLY A 201 -13.78 9.31 6.45
N LYS A 202 -13.03 8.35 5.90
CA LYS A 202 -13.05 6.94 6.31
C LYS A 202 -11.89 6.65 7.27
N ASP A 203 -12.17 5.86 8.30
CA ASP A 203 -11.17 5.33 9.23
C ASP A 203 -11.12 3.81 9.08
N TRP A 204 -10.06 3.30 8.47
CA TRP A 204 -9.89 1.88 8.19
C TRP A 204 -9.85 1.02 9.46
N THR A 205 -9.49 1.60 10.62
CA THR A 205 -9.44 0.86 11.88
C THR A 205 -10.84 0.46 12.38
N THR A 206 -11.88 1.08 11.83
CA THR A 206 -13.29 0.79 12.11
C THR A 206 -13.90 -0.21 11.13
N PHE A 207 -13.19 -0.55 10.05
CA PHE A 207 -13.70 -1.44 9.01
C PHE A 207 -13.93 -2.84 9.54
N THR A 208 -14.98 -3.46 9.03
CA THR A 208 -15.28 -4.86 9.27
C THR A 208 -14.19 -5.75 8.70
N ARG A 209 -14.13 -7.00 9.19
CA ARG A 209 -13.24 -8.02 8.62
C ARG A 209 -13.47 -8.24 7.12
N GLN A 210 -14.70 -8.07 6.63
CA GLN A 210 -15.01 -8.27 5.22
C GLN A 210 -14.46 -7.13 4.36
N GLU A 211 -14.58 -5.88 4.81
CA GLU A 211 -13.99 -4.72 4.12
C GLU A 211 -12.46 -4.83 4.11
N MET A 212 -11.85 -5.19 5.24
CA MET A 212 -10.39 -5.35 5.32
C MET A 212 -9.83 -6.42 4.39
N ARG A 213 -10.62 -7.45 4.01
CA ARG A 213 -10.20 -8.45 3.03
C ARG A 213 -10.01 -7.91 1.61
N THR A 214 -10.54 -6.73 1.32
CA THR A 214 -10.34 -6.00 0.07
C THR A 214 -9.34 -4.85 0.26
N VAL A 215 -9.45 -4.12 1.38
CA VAL A 215 -8.62 -2.92 1.65
C VAL A 215 -7.13 -3.25 1.75
N VAL A 216 -6.73 -4.43 2.23
CA VAL A 216 -5.30 -4.80 2.22
C VAL A 216 -4.70 -4.88 0.81
N CYS A 217 -5.49 -5.20 -0.21
CA CYS A 217 -5.06 -5.17 -1.60
C CYS A 217 -4.84 -3.74 -2.08
N ALA A 218 -5.65 -2.80 -1.57
CA ALA A 218 -5.55 -1.38 -1.88
C ALA A 218 -4.30 -0.70 -1.32
N ASN A 219 -3.47 -1.40 -0.52
CA ASN A 219 -2.13 -0.90 -0.20
C ASN A 219 -1.29 -0.72 -1.49
N CYS A 220 -1.62 -1.42 -2.58
CA CYS A 220 -0.87 -1.42 -3.83
C CYS A 220 -1.73 -1.33 -5.10
N HIS A 221 -2.84 -2.07 -5.17
CA HIS A 221 -3.68 -2.25 -6.37
C HIS A 221 -4.68 -1.10 -6.53
N VAL A 222 -4.14 0.08 -6.83
CA VAL A 222 -4.86 1.35 -6.94
C VAL A 222 -4.24 2.23 -8.02
N GLU A 223 -5.01 3.21 -8.48
CA GLU A 223 -4.48 4.36 -9.21
C GLU A 223 -3.61 5.23 -8.28
N TYR A 224 -2.48 5.72 -8.80
CA TYR A 224 -1.60 6.60 -8.05
C TYR A 224 -0.82 7.56 -8.96
N TYR A 225 -0.37 8.66 -8.37
CA TYR A 225 0.60 9.56 -8.99
C TYR A 225 1.66 10.03 -7.99
N PHE A 226 2.70 10.67 -8.50
CA PHE A 226 3.79 11.25 -7.70
C PHE A 226 3.64 12.77 -7.61
N LYS A 227 3.26 13.25 -6.43
CA LYS A 227 2.96 14.65 -6.18
C LYS A 227 4.22 15.47 -5.90
N GLY A 228 4.37 16.56 -6.65
CA GLY A 228 5.43 17.55 -6.45
C GLY A 228 6.85 17.02 -6.72
N ASP A 229 7.84 17.85 -6.41
CA ASP A 229 9.25 17.55 -6.70
C ASP A 229 9.80 16.40 -5.84
N GLY A 230 9.23 16.21 -4.64
CA GLY A 230 9.59 15.10 -3.76
C GLY A 230 9.01 13.74 -4.17
N LYS A 231 8.27 13.69 -5.28
CA LYS A 231 7.64 12.46 -5.82
C LYS A 231 6.76 11.72 -4.81
N TYR A 232 6.06 12.47 -3.97
CA TYR A 232 5.25 11.93 -2.89
C TYR A 232 4.14 11.02 -3.42
N LEU A 233 4.07 9.77 -2.97
CA LEU A 233 3.02 8.84 -3.39
C LEU A 233 1.65 9.40 -2.98
N THR A 234 0.73 9.50 -3.93
CA THR A 234 -0.63 10.01 -3.65
C THR A 234 -1.65 9.21 -4.43
N PHE A 235 -2.72 8.78 -3.77
CA PHE A 235 -3.90 8.23 -4.44
C PHE A 235 -4.91 9.36 -4.66
N PRO A 236 -5.41 9.57 -5.89
CA PRO A 236 -6.20 10.74 -6.27
C PRO A 236 -7.68 10.66 -5.82
N TRP A 237 -7.92 10.24 -4.58
CA TRP A 237 -9.24 9.85 -4.09
C TRP A 237 -10.00 10.93 -3.31
N ALA A 238 -9.49 12.17 -3.26
CA ALA A 238 -10.12 13.24 -2.49
C ALA A 238 -11.54 13.58 -2.98
N LYS A 239 -11.88 13.22 -4.21
CA LYS A 239 -13.22 13.36 -4.80
C LYS A 239 -14.04 12.07 -4.82
N GLY A 240 -13.46 10.95 -4.39
CA GLY A 240 -14.01 9.61 -4.54
C GLY A 240 -13.14 8.72 -5.42
N THR A 241 -13.60 7.49 -5.65
CA THR A 241 -12.84 6.43 -6.34
C THR A 241 -13.37 6.14 -7.75
N LYS A 242 -14.42 6.83 -8.21
CA LYS A 242 -14.91 6.65 -9.59
C LYS A 242 -13.94 7.31 -10.57
N ILE A 243 -13.84 6.75 -11.78
CA ILE A 243 -12.94 7.26 -12.83
C ILE A 243 -13.17 8.75 -13.09
N ASP A 244 -14.42 9.16 -13.25
CA ASP A 244 -14.76 10.57 -13.52
C ASP A 244 -14.36 11.50 -12.37
N GLU A 245 -14.43 11.01 -11.12
CA GLU A 245 -14.01 11.76 -9.92
C GLU A 245 -12.48 11.92 -9.87
N ILE A 246 -11.75 10.86 -10.21
CA ILE A 246 -10.29 10.84 -10.30
C ILE A 246 -9.80 11.75 -11.44
N VAL A 247 -10.42 11.67 -12.61
CA VAL A 247 -10.10 12.57 -13.74
C VAL A 247 -10.37 14.02 -13.34
N SER A 248 -11.52 14.29 -12.72
CA SER A 248 -11.85 15.63 -12.22
C SER A 248 -10.86 16.12 -11.15
N TYR A 249 -10.24 15.24 -10.37
CA TYR A 249 -9.20 15.59 -9.40
C TYR A 249 -7.92 16.03 -10.11
N TYR A 250 -7.50 15.29 -11.15
CA TYR A 250 -6.32 15.64 -11.93
C TYR A 250 -6.50 16.94 -12.72
N GLU A 251 -7.68 17.17 -13.30
CA GLU A 251 -8.00 18.41 -14.01
C GLU A 251 -7.92 19.64 -13.09
N GLU A 252 -8.49 19.56 -11.88
CA GLU A 252 -8.45 20.68 -10.92
C GLU A 252 -7.06 20.95 -10.37
N SER A 253 -6.25 19.90 -10.22
CA SER A 253 -4.85 20.06 -9.79
C SER A 253 -3.92 20.50 -10.90
N GLY A 254 -4.36 20.46 -12.17
CA GLY A 254 -3.54 20.72 -13.34
C GLY A 254 -2.40 19.71 -13.51
N PHE A 255 -2.56 18.50 -12.97
CA PHE A 255 -1.54 17.47 -12.99
C PHE A 255 -1.39 16.86 -14.40
N LYS A 256 -0.15 16.49 -14.74
CA LYS A 256 0.18 15.64 -15.88
C LYS A 256 1.36 14.75 -15.53
N ASP A 257 1.31 13.50 -15.96
CA ASP A 257 2.43 12.56 -15.83
C ASP A 257 3.53 12.87 -16.85
N TRP A 258 3.12 13.14 -18.09
CA TRP A 258 4.01 13.57 -19.16
C TRP A 258 3.30 14.46 -20.18
N GLU A 259 4.08 14.98 -21.10
CA GLU A 259 3.58 15.68 -22.28
C GLU A 259 3.83 14.80 -23.50
N TYR A 260 2.76 14.50 -24.25
CA TYR A 260 2.86 13.64 -25.41
C TYR A 260 3.75 14.30 -26.49
N PRO A 261 4.78 13.61 -27.01
CA PRO A 261 5.68 14.16 -28.03
C PRO A 261 4.91 14.65 -29.27
N GLU A 262 5.41 15.71 -29.91
CA GLU A 262 4.83 16.33 -31.12
C GLU A 262 3.48 17.04 -30.90
N ALA A 263 2.53 16.41 -30.21
CA ALA A 263 1.21 16.98 -29.97
C ALA A 263 1.19 18.00 -28.82
N GLY A 264 2.10 17.89 -27.84
CA GLY A 264 2.15 18.76 -26.67
C GLY A 264 1.01 18.51 -25.67
N THR A 265 0.26 17.42 -25.84
CA THR A 265 -0.91 17.11 -24.99
C THR A 265 -0.46 16.72 -23.57
N PRO A 266 -1.02 17.33 -22.51
CA PRO A 266 -0.79 16.86 -21.15
C PRO A 266 -1.49 15.51 -20.93
N MET A 267 -0.72 14.50 -20.57
CA MET A 267 -1.21 13.12 -20.45
C MET A 267 -1.28 12.68 -18.99
N LEU A 268 -2.24 11.81 -18.72
CA LEU A 268 -2.37 11.06 -17.48
C LEU A 268 -2.09 9.59 -17.76
N LYS A 269 -1.35 8.92 -16.89
CA LYS A 269 -1.16 7.47 -16.92
C LYS A 269 -2.03 6.89 -15.81
N ALA A 270 -2.95 5.99 -16.16
CA ALA A 270 -3.60 5.14 -15.18
C ALA A 270 -2.72 3.92 -14.83
N GLN A 271 -2.68 3.50 -13.57
CA GLN A 271 -2.00 2.30 -13.09
C GLN A 271 -2.96 1.44 -12.28
N HIS A 272 -3.13 0.19 -12.72
CA HIS A 272 -3.76 -0.92 -11.98
C HIS A 272 -4.85 -0.49 -10.96
N PRO A 273 -5.94 0.17 -11.40
CA PRO A 273 -6.97 0.72 -10.53
C PRO A 273 -7.98 -0.36 -10.10
N GLU A 274 -7.49 -1.52 -9.64
CA GLU A 274 -8.37 -2.66 -9.36
C GLU A 274 -9.29 -2.38 -8.17
N TYR A 275 -8.81 -1.72 -7.11
CA TYR A 275 -9.68 -1.37 -5.98
C TYR A 275 -10.80 -0.42 -6.41
N GLU A 276 -10.47 0.61 -7.18
CA GLU A 276 -11.42 1.58 -7.71
C GLU A 276 -12.45 0.91 -8.60
N PHE A 277 -12.03 0.07 -9.55
CA PHE A 277 -12.95 -0.66 -10.42
C PHE A 277 -13.80 -1.68 -9.66
N PHE A 278 -13.23 -2.36 -8.66
CA PHE A 278 -13.95 -3.35 -7.87
C PHE A 278 -14.99 -2.71 -6.94
N THR A 279 -14.72 -1.52 -6.43
CA THR A 279 -15.58 -0.81 -5.47
C THR A 279 -16.45 0.28 -6.12
N ALA A 280 -16.33 0.49 -7.42
CA ALA A 280 -17.17 1.41 -8.16
C ALA A 280 -18.63 0.91 -8.20
N ASP A 281 -19.51 1.62 -7.48
CA ASP A 281 -20.97 1.49 -7.55
C ASP A 281 -21.59 2.21 -8.76
#